data_AF-A0A524CC45-F1
#
_entry.id   AF-A0A524CC45-F1
#
_cell.length_a   1.000
_cell.length_b   1.000
_cell.length_c   1.000
_cell.angle_alpha   90.00
_cell.angle_beta   90.00
_cell.angle_gamma   90.00
#
_symmetry.space_group_name_H-M   'P 1'
#
loop_
_entity.id
_entity.type
_entity.pdbx_description
1 polymer ?
#
loop_
_entity_poly.entity_id
_entity_poly.type
_entity_poly.pdbx_seq_one_letter_code
_entity_poly.pdbx_strand_id
1 'polypeptide(L)'
;MTRKKDKSQKGTENQNKEIELKSIRASDISATTELIKKYGIDPVKTPGIVSYNAYRKIIGYGLRYANEDMPSKEWREVYGILIGSVEENKEILIKDAIPMIVGDRAGVKYENKQYVDMAQIDDMIYERAIQDKKNDFIIGWWHTHPGFGFFYSPVDCMTQLGYQIPNPFALGIIFDHTKFLSKDFYLGVAGLR
;
A
#
# COMPACT_ATOMS: atom_id res chain seq x y z
N MET A 1 -7.53 50.28 36.06
CA MET A 1 -7.41 48.80 36.11
C MET A 1 -7.62 48.29 34.70
N THR A 2 -6.54 47.91 34.02
CA THR A 2 -6.53 47.72 32.56
C THR A 2 -6.05 46.31 32.23
N ARG A 3 -6.81 45.65 31.34
CA ARG A 3 -6.66 44.28 30.84
C ARG A 3 -5.23 43.92 30.40
N LYS A 4 -4.74 42.74 30.76
CA LYS A 4 -3.71 42.00 30.00
C LYS A 4 -4.36 40.76 29.36
N LYS A 5 -4.33 40.73 28.02
CA LYS A 5 -4.66 39.56 27.19
C LYS A 5 -3.46 38.61 27.21
N ASP A 6 -3.72 37.35 27.51
CA ASP A 6 -2.73 36.27 27.42
C ASP A 6 -2.53 35.87 25.95
N LYS A 7 -1.27 35.85 25.50
CA LYS A 7 -0.84 35.45 24.15
C LYS A 7 0.17 34.32 24.32
N SER A 8 -0.25 33.06 24.29
CA SER A 8 0.69 31.93 24.40
C SER A 8 0.26 30.65 23.67
N GLN A 9 -0.45 30.75 22.53
CA GLN A 9 -0.84 29.54 21.75
C GLN A 9 -0.52 29.60 20.24
N LYS A 10 0.44 30.42 19.80
CA LYS A 10 0.81 30.52 18.36
C LYS A 10 2.21 29.99 18.00
N GLY A 11 2.94 29.40 18.96
CA GLY A 11 4.34 29.02 18.78
C GLY A 11 4.60 27.55 18.35
N THR A 12 3.66 26.64 18.62
CA THR A 12 3.94 25.19 18.57
C THR A 12 3.57 24.53 17.25
N GLU A 13 2.53 25.02 16.55
CA GLU A 13 2.11 24.45 15.24
C GLU A 13 3.10 24.75 14.10
N ASN A 14 3.76 25.92 14.13
CA ASN A 14 4.75 26.27 13.12
C ASN A 14 6.05 25.47 13.28
N GLN A 15 6.45 25.14 14.51
CA GLN A 15 7.65 24.32 14.74
C GLN A 15 7.45 22.87 14.26
N ASN A 16 6.26 22.29 14.46
CA ASN A 16 5.97 20.94 13.98
C ASN A 16 5.94 20.85 12.45
N LYS A 17 5.38 21.85 11.75
CA LYS A 17 5.48 21.96 10.29
C LYS A 17 6.92 22.16 9.80
N GLU A 18 7.73 22.94 10.51
CA GLU A 18 9.14 23.16 10.16
C GLU A 18 10.01 21.92 10.37
N ILE A 19 9.67 21.07 11.34
CA ILE A 19 10.37 19.81 11.62
C ILE A 19 10.03 18.76 10.54
N GLU A 20 8.78 18.72 10.07
CA GLU A 20 8.32 17.82 9.00
C GLU A 20 8.94 18.16 7.62
N LEU A 21 9.29 19.43 7.40
CA LEU A 21 9.97 19.89 6.17
C LEU A 21 11.50 19.72 6.19
N LYS A 22 12.13 19.44 7.33
CA LYS A 22 13.59 19.54 7.51
C LYS A 22 14.38 18.22 7.43
N SER A 23 13.81 17.10 6.98
CA SER A 23 14.58 15.86 6.81
C SER A 23 14.62 15.26 5.42
N ILE A 24 14.10 15.94 4.39
CA ILE A 24 14.20 15.44 3.01
C ILE A 24 15.65 15.57 2.56
N ARG A 25 16.34 14.44 2.33
CA ARG A 25 17.74 14.46 1.89
C ARG A 25 17.78 14.97 0.45
N ALA A 26 18.83 15.72 0.08
CA ALA A 26 18.99 16.24 -1.28
C ALA A 26 18.95 15.13 -2.36
N SER A 27 19.35 13.90 -2.00
CA SER A 27 19.21 12.69 -2.83
C SER A 27 17.77 12.37 -3.20
N ASP A 28 16.85 12.52 -2.25
CA ASP A 28 15.44 12.12 -2.39
C ASP A 28 14.70 13.12 -3.30
N ILE A 29 15.09 14.40 -3.22
CA ILE A 29 14.61 15.47 -4.10
C ILE A 29 15.09 15.22 -5.54
N SER A 30 16.35 14.81 -5.73
CA SER A 30 16.89 14.49 -7.06
C SER A 30 16.15 13.32 -7.70
N ALA A 31 15.97 12.22 -6.96
CA ALA A 31 15.27 11.03 -7.45
C ALA A 31 13.81 11.32 -7.81
N THR A 32 13.09 12.05 -6.95
CA THR A 32 11.70 12.47 -7.22
C THR A 32 11.61 13.34 -8.48
N THR A 33 12.56 14.27 -8.64
CA THR A 33 12.62 15.16 -9.81
C THR A 33 12.89 14.38 -11.10
N GLU A 34 13.73 13.35 -11.07
CA GLU A 34 13.99 12.48 -12.21
C GLU A 34 12.77 11.64 -12.60
N LEU A 35 12.04 11.08 -11.63
CA LEU A 35 10.82 10.32 -11.89
C LEU A 35 9.72 11.21 -12.49
N ILE A 36 9.54 12.42 -11.96
CA ILE A 36 8.58 13.40 -12.53
C ILE A 36 8.96 13.75 -13.97
N LYS A 37 10.25 13.97 -14.25
CA LYS A 37 10.70 14.23 -15.63
C LYS A 37 10.44 13.04 -16.56
N LYS A 38 10.62 11.82 -16.07
CA LYS A 38 10.43 10.59 -16.87
C LYS A 38 8.96 10.30 -17.17
N TYR A 39 8.07 10.44 -16.17
CA TYR A 39 6.67 10.03 -16.29
C TYR A 39 5.68 11.19 -16.46
N GLY A 40 6.15 12.43 -16.31
CA GLY A 40 5.33 13.66 -16.36
C GLY A 40 4.56 13.95 -15.07
N ILE A 41 4.59 13.03 -14.10
CA ILE A 41 3.87 13.09 -12.83
C ILE A 41 4.69 12.41 -11.73
N ASP A 42 4.35 12.71 -10.47
CA ASP A 42 4.96 12.09 -9.31
C ASP A 42 4.32 10.73 -9.02
N PRO A 43 5.03 9.60 -9.22
CA PRO A 43 4.48 8.26 -8.98
C PRO A 43 4.01 8.08 -7.54
N VAL A 44 4.67 8.72 -6.56
CA VAL A 44 4.34 8.61 -5.13
C VAL A 44 3.00 9.29 -4.82
N LYS A 45 2.65 10.36 -5.53
CA LYS A 45 1.39 11.11 -5.34
C LYS A 45 0.26 10.66 -6.26
N THR A 46 0.51 9.72 -7.16
CA THR A 46 -0.48 9.25 -8.12
C THR A 46 -1.58 8.46 -7.41
N PRO A 47 -2.87 8.84 -7.52
CA PRO A 47 -3.94 8.14 -6.81
C PRO A 47 -4.11 6.70 -7.29
N GLY A 48 -4.41 5.80 -6.36
CA GLY A 48 -4.81 4.43 -6.63
C GLY A 48 -6.32 4.26 -6.54
N ILE A 49 -6.92 3.63 -7.56
CA ILE A 49 -8.35 3.35 -7.66
C ILE A 49 -8.53 1.84 -7.53
N VAL A 50 -9.09 1.40 -6.40
CA VAL A 50 -9.37 -0.01 -6.13
C VAL A 50 -10.75 -0.35 -6.68
N SER A 51 -10.80 -1.25 -7.66
CA SER A 51 -12.08 -1.76 -8.18
C SER A 51 -12.82 -2.57 -7.10
N TYR A 52 -14.15 -2.62 -7.21
CA TYR A 52 -14.97 -3.45 -6.32
C TYR A 52 -14.56 -4.92 -6.34
N ASN A 53 -14.13 -5.45 -7.50
CA ASN A 53 -13.68 -6.83 -7.62
C ASN A 53 -12.37 -7.09 -6.85
N ALA A 54 -11.39 -6.20 -6.92
CA ALA A 54 -10.19 -6.29 -6.11
C ALA A 54 -10.53 -6.18 -4.61
N TYR A 55 -11.33 -5.19 -4.25
CA TYR A 55 -11.71 -4.93 -2.86
C TYR A 55 -12.45 -6.11 -2.21
N ARG A 56 -13.46 -6.68 -2.87
CA ARG A 56 -14.21 -7.83 -2.33
C ARG A 56 -13.32 -9.07 -2.16
N LYS A 57 -12.29 -9.25 -2.99
CA LYS A 57 -11.34 -10.37 -2.87
C LYS A 57 -10.42 -10.15 -1.67
N ILE A 58 -9.88 -8.94 -1.51
CA ILE A 58 -9.08 -8.57 -0.32
C ILE A 58 -9.86 -8.86 0.96
N ILE A 59 -11.11 -8.39 1.05
CA ILE A 59 -11.97 -8.65 2.20
C ILE A 59 -12.22 -10.15 2.37
N GLY A 60 -12.63 -10.85 1.30
CA GLY A 60 -13.01 -12.25 1.38
C GLY A 60 -11.87 -13.15 1.85
N TYR A 61 -10.65 -12.90 1.37
CA TYR A 61 -9.47 -13.61 1.84
C TYR A 61 -9.03 -13.17 3.23
N GLY A 62 -9.07 -11.87 3.55
CA GLY A 62 -8.74 -11.38 4.89
C GLY A 62 -9.67 -11.96 5.96
N LEU A 63 -10.98 -11.88 5.75
CA LEU A 63 -11.99 -12.39 6.68
C LEU A 63 -11.98 -13.92 6.81
N ARG A 64 -11.51 -14.65 5.79
CA ARG A 64 -11.33 -16.11 5.89
C ARG A 64 -10.30 -16.48 6.97
N TYR A 65 -9.30 -15.64 7.22
CA TYR A 65 -8.19 -15.93 8.14
C TYR A 65 -8.13 -15.02 9.38
N ALA A 66 -8.99 -14.01 9.45
CA ALA A 66 -9.24 -13.24 10.65
C ALA A 66 -10.68 -12.68 10.67
N ASN A 67 -11.49 -13.13 11.62
CA ASN A 67 -12.86 -12.66 11.82
C ASN A 67 -13.30 -12.90 13.28
N GLU A 68 -14.47 -12.36 13.63
CA GLU A 68 -15.02 -12.38 14.99
C GLU A 68 -15.42 -13.78 15.48
N ASP A 69 -15.67 -14.73 14.58
CA ASP A 69 -15.99 -16.12 14.93
C ASP A 69 -14.73 -16.95 15.27
N MET A 70 -13.54 -16.37 15.13
CA MET A 70 -12.27 -17.02 15.43
C MET A 70 -11.55 -16.33 16.60
N PRO A 71 -10.92 -17.09 17.52
CA PRO A 71 -10.11 -16.51 18.58
C PRO A 71 -9.02 -15.62 17.98
N SER A 72 -8.89 -14.39 18.49
CA SER A 72 -7.95 -13.44 17.90
C SER A 72 -6.54 -14.01 17.80
N LYS A 73 -6.07 -14.75 18.81
CA LYS A 73 -4.79 -15.48 18.85
C LYS A 73 -4.50 -16.38 17.63
N GLU A 74 -5.53 -16.79 16.88
CA GLU A 74 -5.43 -17.64 15.70
C GLU A 74 -5.56 -16.85 14.38
N TRP A 75 -5.83 -15.55 14.45
CA TRP A 75 -5.87 -14.69 13.27
C TRP A 75 -4.54 -14.70 12.54
N ARG A 76 -4.60 -14.78 11.21
CA ARG A 76 -3.44 -14.87 10.35
C ARG A 76 -3.42 -13.77 9.31
N GLU A 77 -2.22 -13.30 9.00
CA GLU A 77 -2.02 -12.33 7.93
C GLU A 77 -2.09 -13.02 6.57
N VAL A 78 -2.70 -12.36 5.59
CA VAL A 78 -2.76 -12.80 4.21
C VAL A 78 -1.94 -11.83 3.38
N TYR A 79 -1.14 -12.35 2.47
CA TYR A 79 -0.37 -11.59 1.49
C TYR A 79 -0.82 -11.94 0.08
N GLY A 80 -0.83 -10.96 -0.81
CA GLY A 80 -1.11 -11.16 -2.22
C GLY A 80 -0.62 -10.03 -3.11
N ILE A 81 -0.88 -10.19 -4.41
CA ILE A 81 -0.51 -9.24 -5.45
C ILE A 81 -1.73 -8.49 -5.99
N LEU A 82 -1.48 -7.28 -6.48
CA LEU A 82 -2.47 -6.45 -7.13
C LEU A 82 -2.23 -6.44 -8.63
N ILE A 83 -3.29 -6.67 -9.40
CA ILE A 83 -3.25 -6.68 -10.86
C ILE A 83 -3.97 -5.45 -11.38
N GLY A 84 -3.36 -4.74 -12.32
CA GLY A 84 -3.88 -3.47 -12.76
C GLY A 84 -3.11 -2.82 -13.89
N SER A 85 -3.44 -1.57 -14.16
CA SER A 85 -2.78 -0.75 -15.17
C SER A 85 -2.53 0.66 -14.63
N VAL A 86 -1.59 1.37 -15.24
CA VAL A 86 -1.41 2.82 -15.06
C VAL A 86 -2.01 3.50 -16.27
N GLU A 87 -3.13 4.20 -16.10
CA GLU A 87 -3.82 4.89 -17.20
C GLU A 87 -3.22 6.28 -17.40
N GLU A 88 -2.69 6.55 -18.60
CA GLU A 88 -2.10 7.83 -19.03
C GLU A 88 -1.13 8.48 -18.02
N ASN A 89 -0.50 7.69 -17.15
CA ASN A 89 0.28 8.18 -16.01
C ASN A 89 -0.51 9.21 -15.16
N LYS A 90 -1.78 8.95 -14.87
CA LYS A 90 -2.59 9.81 -13.98
C LYS A 90 -3.21 9.04 -12.84
N GLU A 91 -3.55 7.77 -13.09
CA GLU A 91 -4.28 6.95 -12.14
C GLU A 91 -3.75 5.52 -12.19
N ILE A 92 -3.69 4.90 -11.01
CA ILE A 92 -3.40 3.48 -10.90
C ILE A 92 -4.70 2.73 -10.73
N LEU A 93 -5.08 1.93 -11.72
CA LEU A 93 -6.29 1.12 -11.66
C LEU A 93 -5.97 -0.28 -11.14
N ILE A 94 -6.49 -0.62 -9.97
CA ILE A 94 -6.38 -1.95 -9.39
C ILE A 94 -7.63 -2.74 -9.75
N LYS A 95 -7.49 -3.64 -10.71
CA LYS A 95 -8.58 -4.41 -11.34
C LYS A 95 -8.82 -5.74 -10.64
N ASP A 96 -7.77 -6.34 -10.10
CA ASP A 96 -7.86 -7.60 -9.38
C ASP A 96 -6.88 -7.70 -8.21
N ALA A 97 -7.17 -8.62 -7.28
CA ALA A 97 -6.31 -8.96 -6.16
C ALA A 97 -6.20 -10.48 -6.06
N ILE A 98 -4.98 -11.01 -6.07
CA ILE A 98 -4.72 -12.45 -6.04
C ILE A 98 -3.98 -12.77 -4.73
N PRO A 99 -4.52 -13.61 -3.84
CA PRO A 99 -3.81 -14.02 -2.63
C PRO A 99 -2.71 -15.02 -2.99
N MET A 100 -1.57 -14.88 -2.34
CA MET A 100 -0.41 -15.74 -2.58
C MET A 100 -0.12 -16.62 -1.36
N ILE A 101 -0.08 -16.02 -0.17
CA ILE A 101 0.43 -16.68 1.04
C ILE A 101 -0.43 -16.30 2.24
N VAL A 102 -0.53 -17.21 3.21
CA VAL A 102 -1.09 -16.95 4.53
C VAL A 102 0.03 -17.18 5.54
N GLY A 103 0.41 -16.13 6.28
CA GLY A 103 1.46 -16.17 7.30
C GLY A 103 0.91 -16.30 8.71
N ASP A 104 1.78 -16.55 9.68
CA ASP A 104 1.43 -16.48 11.10
C ASP A 104 1.37 -15.00 11.56
N ARG A 105 0.90 -14.76 12.79
CA ARG A 105 0.79 -13.41 13.40
C ARG A 105 2.10 -12.60 13.46
N ALA A 106 3.24 -13.23 13.22
CA ALA A 106 4.57 -12.62 13.33
C ALA A 106 5.18 -12.23 11.96
N GLY A 107 4.33 -12.08 10.94
CA GLY A 107 4.74 -11.74 9.58
C GLY A 107 4.95 -12.94 8.67
N VAL A 108 4.90 -12.66 7.37
CA VAL A 108 5.17 -13.63 6.31
C VAL A 108 6.68 -13.68 6.06
N LYS A 109 7.32 -14.83 6.27
CA LYS A 109 8.69 -15.06 5.81
C LYS A 109 8.67 -15.48 4.36
N TYR A 110 9.33 -14.70 3.49
CA TYR A 110 9.51 -15.08 2.09
C TYR A 110 10.61 -16.13 1.94
N GLU A 111 10.27 -17.30 1.43
CA GLU A 111 11.22 -18.34 1.07
C GLU A 111 11.62 -18.21 -0.41
N ASN A 112 12.84 -18.64 -0.78
CA ASN A 112 13.37 -18.53 -2.15
C ASN A 112 12.45 -19.10 -3.24
N LYS A 113 11.67 -20.15 -2.91
CA LYS A 113 10.68 -20.74 -3.82
C LYS A 113 9.59 -19.75 -4.23
N GLN A 114 9.20 -18.86 -3.33
CA GLN A 114 8.10 -17.92 -3.55
C GLN A 114 8.49 -16.78 -4.50
N TYR A 115 9.76 -16.36 -4.53
CA TYR A 115 10.23 -15.41 -5.54
C TYR A 115 10.13 -15.98 -6.96
N VAL A 116 10.40 -17.28 -7.13
CA VAL A 116 10.26 -17.98 -8.41
C VAL A 116 8.79 -18.05 -8.81
N ASP A 117 7.90 -18.37 -7.87
CA ASP A 117 6.46 -18.41 -8.12
C ASP A 117 5.91 -17.03 -8.53
N MET A 118 6.42 -15.94 -7.95
CA MET A 118 5.99 -14.57 -8.27
C MET A 118 6.42 -14.12 -9.67
N ALA A 119 7.64 -14.45 -10.10
CA ALA A 119 8.10 -14.17 -11.46
C ALA A 119 7.26 -14.95 -12.49
N GLN A 120 6.96 -16.22 -12.22
CA GLN A 120 6.08 -17.03 -13.07
C GLN A 120 4.66 -16.47 -13.15
N ILE A 121 4.14 -15.96 -12.03
CA ILE A 121 2.81 -15.36 -11.98
C ILE A 121 2.79 -14.05 -12.78
N ASP A 122 3.82 -13.20 -12.65
CA ASP A 122 3.94 -11.98 -13.46
C ASP A 122 3.98 -12.29 -14.96
N ASP A 123 4.80 -13.27 -15.37
CA ASP A 123 4.86 -13.75 -16.76
C ASP A 123 3.48 -14.25 -17.24
N MET A 124 2.79 -15.05 -16.43
CA MET A 124 1.44 -15.55 -16.78
C MET A 124 0.40 -14.43 -16.91
N ILE A 125 0.48 -13.41 -16.05
CA ILE A 125 -0.41 -12.24 -16.10
C ILE A 125 -0.13 -11.42 -17.35
N TYR A 126 1.14 -11.19 -17.64
CA TYR A 126 1.59 -10.46 -18.82
C TYR A 126 1.16 -11.16 -20.11
N GLU A 127 1.38 -12.47 -20.23
CA GLU A 127 0.94 -13.28 -21.37
C GLU A 127 -0.58 -13.22 -21.56
N ARG A 128 -1.34 -13.32 -20.47
CA ARG A 128 -2.80 -13.18 -20.52
C ARG A 128 -3.23 -11.76 -20.93
N ALA A 129 -2.54 -10.74 -20.46
CA ALA A 129 -2.81 -9.36 -20.81
C ALA A 129 -2.59 -9.12 -22.31
N ILE A 130 -1.51 -9.66 -22.88
CA ILE A 130 -1.26 -9.63 -24.34
C ILE A 130 -2.42 -10.30 -25.10
N GLN A 131 -2.83 -11.50 -24.69
CA GLN A 131 -3.93 -12.23 -25.33
C GLN A 131 -5.25 -11.46 -25.28
N ASP A 132 -5.55 -10.85 -24.14
CA ASP A 132 -6.78 -10.08 -23.91
C ASP A 132 -6.72 -8.65 -24.48
N LYS A 133 -5.58 -8.24 -25.07
CA LYS A 133 -5.28 -6.84 -25.47
C LYS A 133 -5.46 -5.84 -24.31
N LYS A 134 -5.11 -6.27 -23.10
CA LYS A 134 -5.06 -5.45 -21.89
C LYS A 134 -3.62 -5.05 -21.61
N ASN A 135 -3.45 -3.96 -20.88
CA ASN A 135 -2.15 -3.51 -20.37
C ASN A 135 -2.04 -3.83 -18.87
N ASP A 136 -2.49 -5.02 -18.48
CA ASP A 136 -2.54 -5.45 -17.09
C ASP A 136 -1.21 -6.08 -16.68
N PHE A 137 -0.68 -5.67 -15.54
CA PHE A 137 0.56 -6.20 -14.94
C PHE A 137 0.47 -6.16 -13.41
N ILE A 138 1.49 -6.66 -12.71
CA ILE A 138 1.57 -6.52 -11.27
C ILE A 138 1.80 -5.05 -10.90
N ILE A 139 0.77 -4.42 -10.34
CA ILE A 139 0.76 -3.00 -10.01
C ILE A 139 1.11 -2.72 -8.54
N GLY A 140 1.46 -3.77 -7.81
CA GLY A 140 1.84 -3.72 -6.40
C GLY A 140 1.34 -4.94 -5.65
N TRP A 141 1.10 -4.77 -4.37
CA TRP A 141 0.82 -5.86 -3.45
C TRP A 141 -0.18 -5.45 -2.38
N TRP A 142 -0.71 -6.43 -1.68
CA TRP A 142 -1.58 -6.20 -0.55
C TRP A 142 -1.33 -7.21 0.55
N HIS A 143 -1.56 -6.80 1.78
CA HIS A 143 -1.64 -7.72 2.89
C HIS A 143 -2.64 -7.26 3.93
N THR A 144 -2.88 -8.12 4.92
CA THR A 144 -3.82 -7.84 5.99
C THR A 144 -3.11 -7.62 7.31
N HIS A 145 -3.60 -6.67 8.10
CA HIS A 145 -3.18 -6.42 9.48
C HIS A 145 -4.37 -6.67 10.43
N PRO A 146 -4.63 -7.91 10.88
CA PRO A 146 -5.76 -8.20 11.77
C PRO A 146 -5.64 -7.52 13.15
N GLY A 147 -6.13 -6.28 13.29
CA GLY A 147 -6.10 -5.53 14.54
C GLY A 147 -4.82 -4.74 14.81
N PHE A 148 -3.88 -4.66 13.86
CA PHE A 148 -2.66 -3.87 14.03
C PHE A 148 -2.80 -2.41 13.57
N GLY A 149 -3.78 -2.09 12.71
CA GLY A 149 -3.87 -0.80 12.05
C GLY A 149 -2.94 -0.68 10.83
N PHE A 150 -2.69 0.55 10.37
CA PHE A 150 -2.10 0.81 9.06
C PHE A 150 -0.70 1.41 9.18
N PHE A 151 0.31 0.55 9.03
CA PHE A 151 1.73 0.94 8.99
C PHE A 151 2.52 -0.14 8.25
N TYR A 152 3.71 0.20 7.77
CA TYR A 152 4.66 -0.81 7.28
C TYR A 152 5.60 -1.23 8.39
N SER A 153 5.72 -2.55 8.60
CA SER A 153 6.83 -3.13 9.34
C SER A 153 8.14 -2.96 8.55
N PRO A 154 9.31 -3.22 9.15
CA PRO A 154 10.58 -3.22 8.40
C PRO A 154 10.59 -4.18 7.20
N VAL A 155 9.88 -5.31 7.30
CA VAL A 155 9.74 -6.27 6.19
C VAL A 155 8.88 -5.67 5.08
N ASP A 156 7.76 -5.05 5.45
CA ASP A 156 6.85 -4.42 4.48
C ASP A 156 7.54 -3.27 3.73
N CYS A 157 8.37 -2.46 4.41
CA CYS A 157 9.18 -1.44 3.76
C CYS A 157 10.12 -2.04 2.71
N MET A 158 10.78 -3.16 3.03
CA MET A 158 11.66 -3.84 2.07
C MET A 158 10.89 -4.44 0.90
N THR A 159 9.71 -5.02 1.16
CA THR A 159 8.82 -5.52 0.10
C THR A 159 8.36 -4.38 -0.80
N GLN A 160 7.91 -3.26 -0.23
CA GLN A 160 7.48 -2.08 -0.98
C GLN A 160 8.60 -1.52 -1.86
N LEU A 161 9.83 -1.41 -1.32
CA LEU A 161 11.00 -1.00 -2.10
C LEU A 161 11.28 -1.99 -3.24
N GLY A 162 11.17 -3.30 -2.98
CA GLY A 162 11.33 -4.34 -4.00
C GLY A 162 10.38 -4.19 -5.18
N TYR A 163 9.13 -3.78 -4.94
CA TYR A 163 8.17 -3.47 -5.99
C TYR A 163 8.42 -2.12 -6.67
N GLN A 164 8.83 -1.09 -5.91
CA GLN A 164 9.04 0.27 -6.42
C GLN A 164 10.28 0.40 -7.31
N ILE A 165 11.32 -0.42 -7.11
CA ILE A 165 12.54 -0.42 -7.93
C ILE A 165 12.21 -0.67 -9.42
N PRO A 166 11.53 -1.78 -9.80
CA PRO A 166 11.15 -2.01 -11.20
C PRO A 166 9.91 -1.21 -11.61
N ASN A 167 9.02 -0.87 -10.68
CA ASN A 167 7.78 -0.16 -10.95
C ASN A 167 7.56 1.00 -9.96
N PRO A 168 7.96 2.24 -10.29
CA PRO A 168 7.80 3.39 -9.40
C PRO A 168 6.36 3.70 -8.98
N PHE A 169 5.38 3.17 -9.72
CA PHE A 169 3.95 3.33 -9.41
C PHE A 169 3.43 2.31 -8.41
N ALA A 170 4.21 1.28 -8.06
CA ALA A 170 3.75 0.19 -7.23
C ALA A 170 3.10 0.67 -5.92
N LEU A 171 1.89 0.16 -5.66
CA LEU A 171 1.11 0.50 -4.47
C LEU A 171 1.03 -0.71 -3.54
N GLY A 172 1.34 -0.51 -2.26
CA GLY A 172 1.05 -1.50 -1.23
C GLY A 172 -0.23 -1.14 -0.49
N ILE A 173 -1.10 -2.12 -0.31
CA ILE A 173 -2.40 -1.97 0.34
C ILE A 173 -2.43 -2.79 1.63
N ILE A 174 -2.84 -2.15 2.73
CA ILE A 174 -3.12 -2.82 3.99
C ILE A 174 -4.61 -2.87 4.21
N PHE A 175 -5.12 -4.07 4.51
CA PHE A 175 -6.49 -4.30 4.95
C PHE A 175 -6.56 -4.69 6.44
N ASP A 176 -7.34 -3.97 7.23
CA ASP A 176 -7.63 -4.31 8.62
C ASP A 176 -9.16 -4.26 8.85
N HIS A 177 -9.75 -5.45 8.94
CA HIS A 177 -11.20 -5.62 9.17
C HIS A 177 -11.68 -4.97 10.49
N THR A 178 -10.80 -4.82 11.49
CA THR A 178 -11.15 -4.17 12.76
C THR A 178 -11.33 -2.65 12.61
N LYS A 179 -10.99 -2.09 11.44
CA LYS A 179 -11.03 -0.66 11.15
C LYS A 179 -12.14 -0.26 10.19
N PHE A 180 -13.07 -1.15 9.84
CA PHE A 180 -14.16 -0.84 8.90
C PHE A 180 -14.94 0.44 9.22
N LEU A 181 -15.15 0.72 10.50
CA LEU A 181 -15.90 1.89 10.99
C LEU A 181 -15.00 3.06 11.40
N SER A 182 -13.71 3.00 11.08
CA SER A 182 -12.79 4.10 11.34
C SER A 182 -13.20 5.34 10.55
N LYS A 183 -13.16 6.51 11.21
CA LYS A 183 -13.42 7.80 10.55
C LYS A 183 -12.31 8.19 9.57
N ASP A 184 -11.08 7.77 9.88
CA ASP A 184 -9.89 8.13 9.11
C ASP A 184 -9.58 7.10 8.01
N PHE A 185 -10.05 5.86 8.19
CA PHE A 185 -9.78 4.73 7.29
C PHE A 185 -11.05 3.92 7.05
N TYR A 186 -12.05 4.58 6.48
CA TYR A 186 -13.31 3.95 6.09
C TYR A 186 -13.04 2.76 5.17
N LEU A 187 -13.88 1.72 5.23
CA LEU A 187 -13.69 0.46 4.49
C LEU A 187 -12.50 -0.40 4.93
N GLY A 188 -11.78 0.00 5.99
CA GLY A 188 -10.71 -0.79 6.60
C GLY A 188 -9.48 -0.95 5.69
N VAL A 189 -9.28 -0.05 4.73
CA VAL A 189 -8.18 -0.13 3.75
C VAL A 189 -7.34 1.15 3.80
N ALA A 190 -6.04 0.99 3.73
CA ALA A 190 -5.09 2.07 3.51
C ALA A 190 -4.10 1.69 2.41
N GLY A 191 -3.81 2.64 1.51
CA GLY A 191 -2.71 2.53 0.56
C GLY A 191 -1.49 3.28 1.09
N LEU A 192 -0.31 2.66 1.07
CA LEU A 192 0.95 3.26 1.49
C LEU A 192 2.00 3.10 0.39
N ARG A 193 2.96 4.02 0.36
CA ARG A 193 4.08 4.04 -0.59
C ARG A 193 5.37 4.45 0.06
#